data_AF-A0A846BLX7-F1
#
_entry.id   AF-A0A846BLX7-F1
#
_cell.length_a   1.000
_cell.length_b   1.000
_cell.length_c   1.000
_cell.angle_alpha   90.00
_cell.angle_beta   90.00
_cell.angle_gamma   90.00
#
_symmetry.space_group_name_H-M   'P 1'
#
loop_
_entity.id
_entity.type
_entity.pdbx_description
1 polymer ?
#
loop_
_entity_poly.entity_id
_entity_poly.type
_entity_poly.pdbx_seq_one_letter_code
_entity_poly.pdbx_strand_id
1 'polypeptide(L)'
;METRLESSLHNRVYIIPDKDKNPSQVEHPWNIDVKSGSKPKKRLPKNTHIIDLFDRLGVGGRLLILGKPGAGKTTMLLELAKVLVQRVEEDLNEPVPVLLSLSSWQNNQQSISDWIVAELNSGKYYKFPKNITKQWLKDGEIIPLLDGLDELAAERQEKCVNKINEFLQPGNWIDQLVVCSRIEEYQLYSTQLALNTSVELQPFNEEQIQDYLRRTGNEQLWNSIRDEPELRELAQTPFLLNVIVLSSQKLSLNKWQEFQSSAERLNYLLSAYVEQMLGRGYQGKRPSDENTRRWLGWLALKLIKQNETEFFIEKIQPTWLENKGQRLSYKLSYGLIVGLILGLFFLLSYGLIRGLIIGLSGGLIIGLSGGLIRGNVVTFKKLHFSLKKNKYWLSHGLIIGLISGLISGLFFLPSYGLVIGLIVWLIRVLVIGLIMGLVVGLMGVLVEVLDSPPTETTNFPNQGIRQSIINVSILTILIVPICAPFFYYFGLVNKVDYDLSTAIITTLGFALLLATLLGGGIPVMQHLTLRLILWRFGQGGIPWNYAGFLNYATDRLFLQRVGGGYRFIHDLLRQHFANQPLSALGSNNPRISQ
;
A
#
# COMPACT_ATOMS: atom_id res chain seq x y z
N MET A 1 6.82 9.12 -10.67
CA MET A 1 5.66 9.64 -11.44
C MET A 1 5.71 9.16 -12.88
N GLU A 2 6.89 9.14 -13.49
CA GLU A 2 7.16 8.60 -14.83
C GLU A 2 6.57 7.20 -15.07
N THR A 3 6.85 6.21 -14.20
CA THR A 3 6.26 4.87 -14.30
C THR A 3 4.72 4.88 -14.35
N ARG A 4 4.07 5.82 -13.64
CA ARG A 4 2.61 5.96 -13.63
C ARG A 4 2.13 6.54 -14.97
N LEU A 5 2.83 7.53 -15.53
CA LEU A 5 2.54 8.12 -16.83
C LEU A 5 2.74 7.12 -17.97
N GLU A 6 3.85 6.38 -17.99
CA GLU A 6 4.12 5.32 -18.98
C GLU A 6 3.10 4.18 -18.90
N SER A 7 2.62 3.86 -17.70
CA SER A 7 1.59 2.84 -17.48
C SER A 7 0.16 3.31 -17.81
N SER A 8 -0.04 4.60 -18.13
CA SER A 8 -1.36 5.11 -18.47
C SER A 8 -1.90 4.41 -19.72
N LEU A 9 -3.22 4.17 -19.74
CA LEU A 9 -3.86 3.53 -20.90
C LEU A 9 -3.62 4.31 -22.20
N HIS A 10 -3.59 5.64 -22.12
CA HIS A 10 -3.33 6.49 -23.29
C HIS A 10 -1.96 6.18 -23.92
N ASN A 11 -0.90 6.10 -23.12
CA ASN A 11 0.44 5.77 -23.62
C ASN A 11 0.54 4.30 -24.06
N ARG A 12 -0.12 3.39 -23.34
CA ARG A 12 -0.12 1.95 -23.66
C ARG A 12 -0.82 1.63 -24.99
N VAL A 13 -1.83 2.38 -25.42
CA VAL A 13 -2.50 2.15 -26.72
C VAL A 13 -1.53 2.26 -27.91
N TYR A 14 -0.47 3.06 -27.79
CA TYR A 14 0.56 3.19 -28.82
C TYR A 14 1.62 2.08 -28.78
N ILE A 15 1.83 1.44 -27.62
CA ILE A 15 2.82 0.37 -27.40
C ILE A 15 2.27 -1.01 -27.77
N ILE A 16 0.97 -1.23 -27.58
CA ILE A 16 0.31 -2.53 -27.80
C ILE A 16 0.40 -3.04 -29.24
N PRO A 17 0.25 -2.21 -30.30
CA PRO A 17 0.40 -2.68 -31.66
C PRO A 17 1.87 -2.55 -32.10
N ASP A 18 2.80 -3.27 -31.48
CA ASP A 18 4.17 -3.59 -31.99
C ASP A 18 4.86 -2.47 -32.81
N LYS A 19 4.72 -1.23 -32.36
CA LYS A 19 5.19 -0.03 -33.06
C LYS A 19 6.20 0.63 -32.15
N ASP A 20 7.43 0.74 -32.63
CA ASP A 20 8.60 1.42 -32.05
C ASP A 20 8.39 2.94 -31.85
N LYS A 21 7.21 3.37 -31.42
CA LYS A 21 6.91 4.78 -31.14
C LYS A 21 7.22 5.08 -29.68
N ASN A 22 8.14 6.03 -29.49
CA ASN A 22 8.50 6.56 -28.19
C ASN A 22 7.27 7.27 -27.57
N PRO A 23 6.78 6.85 -26.37
CA PRO A 23 5.58 7.41 -25.74
C PRO A 23 5.71 8.91 -25.41
N SER A 24 6.91 9.47 -25.43
CA SER A 24 7.18 10.90 -25.23
C SER A 24 6.83 11.81 -26.42
N GLN A 25 6.43 11.24 -27.58
CA GLN A 25 6.04 11.99 -28.78
C GLN A 25 4.52 12.02 -29.04
N VAL A 26 3.71 11.57 -28.08
CA VAL A 26 2.25 11.55 -28.24
C VAL A 26 1.70 12.95 -27.96
N GLU A 27 1.44 13.74 -29.01
CA GLU A 27 0.63 14.96 -28.88
C GLU A 27 -0.79 14.59 -28.43
N HIS A 28 -1.25 15.27 -27.39
CA HIS A 28 -2.53 14.94 -26.79
C HIS A 28 -3.69 15.72 -27.41
N PRO A 29 -4.82 15.05 -27.72
CA PRO A 29 -5.94 15.69 -28.40
C PRO A 29 -6.94 16.33 -27.42
N TRP A 30 -6.55 16.75 -26.22
CA TRP A 30 -7.50 17.38 -25.28
C TRP A 30 -7.82 18.81 -25.68
N ASN A 31 -9.09 19.16 -25.64
CA ASN A 31 -9.50 20.55 -25.65
C ASN A 31 -9.59 21.09 -24.22
N ILE A 32 -9.12 22.32 -24.03
CA ILE A 32 -9.02 22.95 -22.71
C ILE A 32 -9.82 24.24 -22.67
N ASP A 33 -10.75 24.33 -21.72
CA ASP A 33 -11.43 25.58 -21.37
C ASP A 33 -10.82 26.15 -20.08
N VAL A 34 -10.58 27.45 -20.05
CA VAL A 34 -10.06 28.14 -18.87
C VAL A 34 -11.07 29.12 -18.32
N LYS A 35 -11.25 29.09 -17.00
CA LYS A 35 -12.00 30.07 -16.23
C LYS A 35 -11.09 30.65 -15.16
N SER A 36 -10.91 31.98 -15.17
CA SER A 36 -10.10 32.71 -14.20
C SER A 36 -11.01 33.68 -13.44
N GLY A 37 -11.21 33.42 -12.14
CA GLY A 37 -12.15 34.17 -11.30
C GLY A 37 -13.58 34.21 -11.88
N SER A 38 -14.15 35.41 -11.96
CA SER A 38 -15.50 35.69 -12.47
C SER A 38 -15.58 35.82 -14.00
N LYS A 39 -14.48 35.71 -14.74
CA LYS A 39 -14.47 35.83 -16.20
C LYS A 39 -15.18 34.63 -16.86
N PRO A 40 -15.83 34.84 -18.03
CA PRO A 40 -16.44 33.74 -18.77
C PRO A 40 -15.38 32.71 -19.21
N LYS A 41 -15.81 31.45 -19.36
CA LYS A 41 -14.97 30.37 -19.87
C LYS A 41 -14.45 30.73 -21.26
N LYS A 42 -13.14 30.56 -21.48
CA LYS A 42 -12.49 30.79 -22.77
C LYS A 42 -11.81 29.50 -23.24
N ARG A 43 -12.10 29.09 -24.47
CA ARG A 43 -11.41 28.00 -25.17
C ARG A 43 -9.96 28.39 -25.43
N LEU A 44 -9.02 27.50 -25.11
CA LEU A 44 -7.63 27.69 -25.47
C LEU A 44 -7.30 27.08 -26.84
N PRO A 45 -6.28 27.60 -27.53
CA PRO A 45 -5.73 26.97 -28.74
C PRO A 45 -5.28 25.53 -28.50
N LYS A 46 -5.41 24.66 -29.52
CA LYS A 46 -5.11 23.22 -29.47
C LYS A 46 -3.67 22.88 -29.00
N ASN A 47 -2.71 23.80 -29.16
CA ASN A 47 -1.29 23.59 -28.79
C ASN A 47 -0.90 24.26 -27.45
N THR A 48 -1.86 24.63 -26.60
CA THR A 48 -1.50 25.21 -25.30
C THR A 48 -1.11 24.11 -24.33
N HIS A 49 0.14 24.10 -23.87
CA HIS A 49 0.57 23.14 -22.86
C HIS A 49 0.10 23.59 -21.48
N ILE A 50 -0.11 22.62 -20.58
CA ILE A 50 -0.55 22.92 -19.21
C ILE A 50 0.46 23.79 -18.45
N ILE A 51 1.74 23.64 -18.77
CA ILE A 51 2.81 24.42 -18.17
C ILE A 51 2.69 25.91 -18.53
N ASP A 52 2.33 26.22 -19.78
CA ASP A 52 2.10 27.60 -20.23
C ASP A 52 0.96 28.28 -19.47
N LEU A 53 0.03 27.50 -18.93
CA LEU A 53 -1.04 28.02 -18.07
C LEU A 53 -0.58 28.15 -16.62
N PHE A 54 0.15 27.15 -16.13
CA PHE A 54 0.69 27.13 -14.79
C PHE A 54 1.56 28.36 -14.51
N ASP A 55 2.41 28.74 -15.46
CA ASP A 55 3.35 29.86 -15.34
C ASP A 55 2.73 31.24 -15.58
N ARG A 56 1.48 31.33 -16.07
CA ARG A 56 0.85 32.64 -16.30
C ARG A 56 0.78 33.40 -14.98
N LEU A 57 1.23 34.65 -14.99
CA LEU A 57 1.23 35.53 -13.82
C LEU A 57 -0.15 35.63 -13.12
N GLY A 58 -1.25 35.57 -13.88
CA GLY A 58 -2.61 35.58 -13.31
C GLY A 58 -3.06 34.24 -12.69
N VAL A 59 -2.34 33.16 -12.95
CA VAL A 59 -2.56 31.82 -12.37
C VAL A 59 -1.67 31.64 -11.15
N GLY A 60 -0.39 32.03 -11.23
CA GLY A 60 0.56 31.97 -10.12
C GLY A 60 0.73 30.55 -9.56
N GLY A 61 0.64 29.52 -10.42
CA GLY A 61 0.70 28.12 -10.03
C GLY A 61 -0.45 27.61 -9.15
N ARG A 62 -1.52 28.37 -8.94
CA ARG A 62 -2.74 27.95 -8.21
C ARG A 62 -3.84 27.52 -9.17
N LEU A 63 -3.89 26.22 -9.44
CA LEU A 63 -4.67 25.66 -10.55
C LEU A 63 -5.65 24.58 -10.11
N LEU A 64 -6.91 24.70 -10.53
CA LEU A 64 -7.93 23.65 -10.39
C LEU A 64 -8.15 22.94 -11.73
N ILE A 65 -7.92 21.64 -11.81
CA ILE A 65 -8.20 20.84 -13.01
C ILE A 65 -9.52 20.08 -12.82
N LEU A 66 -10.51 20.43 -13.63
CA LEU A 66 -11.85 19.85 -13.68
C LEU A 66 -12.04 19.02 -14.93
N GLY A 67 -12.98 18.08 -14.87
CA GLY A 67 -13.39 17.29 -16.03
C GLY A 67 -14.19 16.06 -15.61
N LYS A 68 -14.89 15.46 -16.58
CA LYS A 68 -15.68 14.25 -16.37
C LYS A 68 -14.81 13.05 -15.91
N PRO A 69 -15.40 11.99 -15.34
CA PRO A 69 -14.69 10.73 -15.12
C PRO A 69 -14.03 10.24 -16.42
N GLY A 70 -12.75 9.83 -16.36
CA GLY A 70 -12.02 9.36 -17.55
C GLY A 70 -11.57 10.43 -18.54
N ALA A 71 -11.77 11.73 -18.26
CA ALA A 71 -11.38 12.85 -19.12
C ALA A 71 -9.85 13.08 -19.23
N GLY A 72 -9.03 12.38 -18.43
CA GLY A 72 -7.57 12.53 -18.48
C GLY A 72 -6.95 13.45 -17.41
N LYS A 73 -7.71 13.86 -16.38
CA LYS A 73 -7.21 14.75 -15.30
C LYS A 73 -5.89 14.29 -14.68
N THR A 74 -5.81 13.02 -14.27
CA THR A 74 -4.56 12.45 -13.70
C THR A 74 -3.43 12.43 -14.73
N THR A 75 -3.71 12.19 -16.01
CA THR A 75 -2.70 12.22 -17.08
C THR A 75 -2.14 13.63 -17.23
N MET A 76 -3.02 14.64 -17.30
CA MET A 76 -2.65 16.06 -17.37
C MET A 76 -1.81 16.49 -16.15
N LEU A 77 -2.16 16.02 -14.95
CA LEU A 77 -1.41 16.30 -13.74
C LEU A 77 -0.01 15.65 -13.76
N LEU A 78 0.10 14.43 -14.30
CA LEU A 78 1.39 13.72 -14.46
C LEU A 78 2.27 14.36 -15.54
N GLU A 79 1.69 14.89 -16.61
CA GLU A 79 2.40 15.67 -17.64
C GLU A 79 2.97 16.96 -17.03
N LEU A 80 2.13 17.71 -16.30
CA LEU A 80 2.59 18.88 -15.57
C LEU A 80 3.73 18.52 -14.61
N ALA A 81 3.57 17.45 -13.84
CA ALA A 81 4.60 16.98 -12.92
C ALA A 81 5.90 16.61 -13.64
N LYS A 82 5.83 15.99 -14.82
CA LYS A 82 7.02 15.64 -15.62
C LYS A 82 7.82 16.88 -16.00
N VAL A 83 7.15 17.91 -16.50
CA VAL A 83 7.81 19.18 -16.88
C VAL A 83 8.38 19.89 -15.66
N LEU A 84 7.65 19.90 -14.54
CA LEU A 84 8.14 20.49 -13.29
C LEU A 84 9.35 19.75 -12.72
N VAL A 85 9.42 18.41 -12.83
CA VAL A 85 10.62 17.64 -12.44
C VAL A 85 11.82 18.02 -13.32
N GLN A 86 11.61 18.17 -14.62
CA GLN A 86 12.68 18.59 -15.54
C GLN A 86 13.26 19.96 -15.15
N ARG A 87 12.43 20.90 -14.67
CA ARG A 87 12.92 22.18 -14.15
C ARG A 87 13.85 22.02 -12.96
N VAL A 88 13.50 21.16 -12.02
CA VAL A 88 14.33 20.89 -10.83
C VAL A 88 15.65 20.22 -11.23
N GLU A 89 15.65 19.36 -12.26
CA GLU A 89 16.87 18.76 -12.80
C GLU A 89 17.80 19.79 -13.44
N GLU A 90 17.25 20.87 -14.00
CA GLU A 90 17.98 21.99 -14.60
C GLU A 90 18.43 23.03 -13.56
N ASP A 91 17.59 23.36 -12.58
CA ASP A 91 17.86 24.28 -11.48
C ASP A 91 17.35 23.71 -10.15
N LEU A 92 18.29 23.39 -9.25
CA LEU A 92 17.98 22.84 -7.92
C LEU A 92 17.27 23.82 -6.99
N ASN A 93 17.15 25.10 -7.35
CA ASN A 93 16.37 26.09 -6.59
C ASN A 93 14.88 26.07 -6.93
N GLU A 94 14.47 25.40 -8.01
CA GLU A 94 13.07 25.25 -8.37
C GLU A 94 12.36 24.29 -7.39
N PRO A 95 11.09 24.57 -7.03
CA PRO A 95 10.37 23.77 -6.06
C PRO A 95 9.95 22.40 -6.63
N VAL A 96 10.04 21.37 -5.77
CA VAL A 96 9.85 19.98 -6.19
C VAL A 96 8.36 19.62 -6.26
N PRO A 97 7.84 19.15 -7.40
CA PRO A 97 6.45 18.69 -7.49
C PRO A 97 6.25 17.38 -6.72
N VAL A 98 5.23 17.33 -5.87
CA VAL A 98 4.85 16.14 -5.10
C VAL A 98 3.40 15.77 -5.36
N LEU A 99 3.20 14.63 -6.03
CA LEU A 99 1.88 14.06 -6.30
C LEU A 99 1.33 13.33 -5.07
N LEU A 100 0.16 13.78 -4.58
CA LEU A 100 -0.52 13.23 -3.41
C LEU A 100 -1.97 12.89 -3.74
N SER A 101 -2.44 11.75 -3.23
CA SER A 101 -3.82 11.30 -3.41
C SER A 101 -4.69 11.78 -2.24
N LEU A 102 -5.66 12.65 -2.52
CA LEU A 102 -6.58 13.21 -1.52
C LEU A 102 -7.43 12.15 -0.82
N SER A 103 -7.66 10.99 -1.46
CA SER A 103 -8.34 9.84 -0.85
C SER A 103 -7.76 9.39 0.50
N SER A 104 -6.47 9.67 0.75
CA SER A 104 -5.79 9.33 2.02
C SER A 104 -6.09 10.30 3.17
N TRP A 105 -6.63 11.50 2.90
CA TRP A 105 -7.03 12.44 3.94
C TRP A 105 -8.28 11.90 4.63
N GLN A 106 -8.13 11.25 5.79
CA GLN A 106 -9.23 10.57 6.52
C GLN A 106 -9.73 11.28 7.78
N ASN A 107 -9.00 12.25 8.30
CA ASN A 107 -9.37 12.98 9.52
C ASN A 107 -9.82 14.41 9.20
N ASN A 108 -11.11 14.71 9.43
CA ASN A 108 -11.71 16.03 9.14
C ASN A 108 -11.12 17.17 9.98
N GLN A 109 -10.49 16.87 11.11
CA GLN A 109 -9.87 17.86 11.99
C GLN A 109 -8.40 18.13 11.62
N GLN A 110 -7.80 17.30 10.77
CA GLN A 110 -6.39 17.43 10.38
C GLN A 110 -6.23 18.54 9.34
N SER A 111 -5.25 19.42 9.56
CA SER A 111 -4.87 20.44 8.58
C SER A 111 -4.27 19.79 7.32
N ILE A 112 -4.38 20.46 6.16
CA ILE A 112 -3.76 19.96 4.91
C ILE A 112 -2.24 19.90 5.05
N SER A 113 -1.62 20.88 5.72
CA SER A 113 -0.18 20.88 5.99
C SER A 113 0.26 19.65 6.79
N ASP A 114 -0.39 19.37 7.92
CA ASP A 114 -0.05 18.21 8.74
C ASP A 114 -0.36 16.89 8.03
N TRP A 115 -1.36 16.87 7.14
CA TRP A 115 -1.64 15.72 6.29
C TRP A 115 -0.56 15.48 5.23
N ILE A 116 -0.12 16.53 4.51
CA ILE A 116 0.99 16.42 3.54
C ILE A 116 2.24 15.89 4.24
N VAL A 117 2.59 16.48 5.40
CA VAL A 117 3.74 16.02 6.21
C VAL A 117 3.56 14.57 6.66
N ALA A 118 2.35 14.17 7.07
CA ALA A 118 2.07 12.80 7.46
C ALA A 118 2.17 11.81 6.29
N GLU A 119 1.67 12.17 5.10
CA GLU A 119 1.74 11.34 3.89
C GLU A 119 3.18 11.17 3.40
N LEU A 120 3.95 12.26 3.34
CA LEU A 120 5.37 12.24 2.97
C LEU A 120 6.25 11.52 4.00
N ASN A 121 5.81 11.42 5.25
CA ASN A 121 6.49 10.65 6.30
C ASN A 121 6.00 9.18 6.41
N SER A 122 4.83 8.87 5.85
CA SER A 122 4.12 7.60 6.09
C SER A 122 4.90 6.36 5.61
N GLY A 123 5.86 6.54 4.70
CA GLY A 123 6.52 5.46 3.98
C GLY A 123 5.67 4.87 2.85
N LYS A 124 4.50 5.46 2.54
CA LYS A 124 3.63 5.02 1.44
C LYS A 124 4.23 5.37 0.08
N TYR A 125 4.63 6.62 -0.07
CA TYR A 125 5.31 7.12 -1.28
C TYR A 125 6.74 7.49 -0.95
N TYR A 126 6.96 8.21 0.16
CA TYR A 126 8.24 8.67 0.66
C TYR A 126 8.32 8.50 2.18
N LYS A 127 9.50 8.64 2.77
CA LYS A 127 9.71 8.58 4.23
C LYS A 127 10.56 9.75 4.73
N PHE A 128 10.20 10.96 4.30
CA PHE A 128 10.91 12.16 4.72
C PHE A 128 10.67 12.47 6.21
N PRO A 129 11.69 12.95 6.95
CA PRO A 129 11.51 13.36 8.34
C PRO A 129 10.53 14.52 8.48
N LYS A 130 9.57 14.41 9.41
CA LYS A 130 8.48 15.38 9.58
C LYS A 130 8.95 16.83 9.73
N ASN A 131 10.03 17.06 10.48
CA ASN A 131 10.53 18.41 10.74
C ASN A 131 11.05 19.07 9.46
N ILE A 132 11.80 18.30 8.65
CA ILE A 132 12.34 18.74 7.37
C ILE A 132 11.20 18.98 6.38
N THR A 133 10.27 18.04 6.25
CA THR A 133 9.13 18.20 5.34
C THR A 133 8.25 19.39 5.70
N LYS A 134 8.05 19.66 7.00
CA LYS A 134 7.28 20.82 7.45
C LYS A 134 8.00 22.13 7.09
N GLN A 135 9.32 22.13 7.14
CA GLN A 135 10.14 23.27 6.73
C GLN A 135 10.09 23.48 5.20
N TRP A 136 10.31 22.44 4.40
CA TRP A 136 10.19 22.49 2.94
C TRP A 136 8.84 22.99 2.46
N LEU A 137 7.77 22.58 3.16
CA LEU A 137 6.44 23.10 2.91
C LEU A 137 6.43 24.62 3.23
N LYS A 138 6.79 25.02 4.45
CA LYS A 138 6.78 26.43 4.85
C LYS A 138 7.62 27.35 3.94
N ASP A 139 8.75 26.85 3.45
CA ASP A 139 9.72 27.60 2.66
C ASP A 139 9.37 27.59 1.16
N GLY A 140 8.27 26.93 0.76
CA GLY A 140 7.79 26.91 -0.63
C GLY A 140 8.58 25.98 -1.54
N GLU A 141 9.44 25.12 -1.00
CA GLU A 141 10.32 24.20 -1.76
C GLU A 141 9.56 23.00 -2.37
N ILE A 142 8.26 22.87 -2.11
CA ILE A 142 7.40 21.79 -2.60
C ILE A 142 6.18 22.37 -3.31
N ILE A 143 5.86 21.84 -4.49
CA ILE A 143 4.58 22.08 -5.17
C ILE A 143 3.65 20.88 -4.92
N PRO A 144 2.60 21.00 -4.09
CA PRO A 144 1.66 19.91 -3.90
C PRO A 144 0.76 19.77 -5.14
N LEU A 145 0.73 18.56 -5.70
CA LEU A 145 -0.17 18.17 -6.80
C LEU A 145 -1.20 17.20 -6.23
N LEU A 146 -2.40 17.69 -5.92
CA LEU A 146 -3.44 16.96 -5.20
C LEU A 146 -4.43 16.32 -6.17
N ASP A 147 -4.43 14.99 -6.26
CA ASP A 147 -5.29 14.21 -7.14
C ASP A 147 -6.48 13.58 -6.40
N GLY A 148 -7.63 13.52 -7.05
CA GLY A 148 -8.79 12.74 -6.62
C GLY A 148 -9.57 13.32 -5.43
N LEU A 149 -9.94 14.61 -5.44
CA LEU A 149 -10.88 15.17 -4.46
C LEU A 149 -12.21 14.38 -4.43
N ASP A 150 -12.66 13.95 -5.61
CA ASP A 150 -13.85 13.11 -5.83
C ASP A 150 -13.73 11.69 -5.26
N GLU A 151 -12.51 11.22 -4.95
CA GLU A 151 -12.29 9.89 -4.36
C GLU A 151 -12.57 9.85 -2.85
N LEU A 152 -12.79 11.01 -2.21
CA LEU A 152 -13.25 11.09 -0.83
C LEU A 152 -14.74 10.73 -0.74
N ALA A 153 -15.14 10.17 0.41
CA ALA A 153 -16.55 10.00 0.71
C ALA A 153 -17.29 11.35 0.64
N ALA A 154 -18.49 11.36 0.03
CA ALA A 154 -19.25 12.59 -0.27
C ALA A 154 -19.35 13.56 0.93
N GLU A 155 -19.62 13.05 2.13
CA GLU A 155 -19.72 13.82 3.39
C GLU A 155 -18.44 14.57 3.82
N ARG A 156 -17.32 14.27 3.17
CA ARG A 156 -15.97 14.75 3.51
C ARG A 156 -15.37 15.63 2.42
N GLN A 157 -15.89 15.57 1.19
CA GLN A 157 -15.37 16.32 0.06
C GLN A 157 -15.40 17.84 0.33
N GLU A 158 -16.56 18.38 0.72
CA GLU A 158 -16.69 19.82 1.01
C GLU A 158 -15.88 20.25 2.26
N LYS A 159 -15.75 19.37 3.27
CA LYS A 159 -14.88 19.62 4.43
C LYS A 159 -13.41 19.70 4.01
N CYS A 160 -12.99 18.89 3.05
CA CYS A 160 -11.65 18.94 2.48
C CYS A 160 -11.43 20.26 1.72
N VAL A 161 -12.40 20.69 0.91
CA VAL A 161 -12.37 22.00 0.22
C VAL A 161 -12.16 23.15 1.21
N ASN A 162 -12.92 23.17 2.31
CA ASN A 162 -12.75 24.18 3.36
C ASN A 162 -11.34 24.16 3.96
N LYS A 163 -10.78 22.98 4.24
CA LYS A 163 -9.42 22.83 4.79
C LYS A 163 -8.33 23.22 3.78
N ILE A 164 -8.54 23.02 2.49
CA ILE A 164 -7.64 23.51 1.44
C ILE A 164 -7.71 25.05 1.38
N ASN A 165 -8.89 25.65 1.50
CA ASN A 165 -9.03 27.11 1.53
C ASN A 165 -8.37 27.73 2.76
N GLU A 166 -8.51 27.12 3.94
CA GLU A 166 -7.78 27.50 5.14
C GLU A 166 -6.25 27.43 4.93
N PHE A 167 -5.79 26.37 4.26
CA PHE A 167 -4.37 26.20 3.92
C PHE A 167 -3.88 27.31 2.98
N LEU A 168 -4.66 27.68 1.96
CA LEU A 168 -4.34 28.72 0.97
C LEU A 168 -4.38 30.17 1.49
N GLN A 169 -4.72 30.40 2.76
CA GLN A 169 -4.74 31.74 3.35
C GLN A 169 -3.31 32.33 3.41
N PRO A 170 -3.13 33.65 3.21
CA PRO A 170 -1.81 34.30 3.17
C PRO A 170 -0.93 34.11 4.42
N GLY A 171 -1.49 33.65 5.55
CA GLY A 171 -0.72 33.29 6.75
C GLY A 171 -0.22 31.85 6.81
N ASN A 172 -0.71 30.98 5.92
CA ASN A 172 -0.48 29.53 5.96
C ASN A 172 0.23 29.00 4.71
N TRP A 173 -0.10 29.54 3.52
CA TRP A 173 0.47 29.13 2.24
C TRP A 173 0.26 30.21 1.17
N ILE A 174 1.35 30.69 0.56
CA ILE A 174 1.27 31.67 -0.55
C ILE A 174 1.63 31.02 -1.89
N ASP A 175 2.29 29.87 -1.88
CA ASP A 175 2.91 29.28 -3.07
C ASP A 175 1.94 28.48 -3.97
N GLN A 176 2.53 27.74 -4.90
CA GLN A 176 1.87 27.01 -5.96
C GLN A 176 1.10 25.79 -5.41
N LEU A 177 -0.06 25.48 -5.98
CA LEU A 177 -0.91 24.33 -5.59
C LEU A 177 -1.78 23.92 -6.77
N VAL A 178 -1.78 22.63 -7.10
CA VAL A 178 -2.68 22.08 -8.12
C VAL A 178 -3.64 21.09 -7.49
N VAL A 179 -4.93 21.19 -7.83
CA VAL A 179 -5.97 20.27 -7.35
C VAL A 179 -6.76 19.71 -8.52
N CYS A 180 -7.03 18.41 -8.53
CA CYS A 180 -7.91 17.75 -9.49
C CYS A 180 -9.23 17.31 -8.86
N SER A 181 -10.34 17.53 -9.57
CA SER A 181 -11.68 17.07 -9.16
C SER A 181 -12.56 16.73 -10.35
N ARG A 182 -13.58 15.89 -10.14
CA ARG A 182 -14.70 15.79 -11.09
C ARG A 182 -15.52 17.07 -11.09
N ILE A 183 -15.99 17.44 -12.28
CA ILE A 183 -16.74 18.68 -12.47
C ILE A 183 -18.13 18.61 -11.83
N GLU A 184 -18.83 17.48 -11.98
CA GLU A 184 -20.19 17.30 -11.47
C GLU A 184 -20.22 17.39 -9.95
N GLU A 185 -19.29 16.69 -9.28
CA GLU A 185 -19.18 16.70 -7.82
C GLU A 185 -18.76 18.08 -7.30
N TYR A 186 -17.81 18.74 -7.97
CA TYR A 186 -17.33 20.06 -7.57
C TYR A 186 -18.40 21.16 -7.67
N GLN A 187 -19.30 21.07 -8.65
CA GLN A 187 -20.39 22.03 -8.83
C GLN A 187 -21.48 21.92 -7.76
N LEU A 188 -21.54 20.80 -7.02
CA LEU A 188 -22.51 20.60 -5.94
C LEU A 188 -22.08 21.28 -4.63
N TYR A 189 -20.80 21.63 -4.48
CA TYR A 189 -20.30 22.23 -3.24
C TYR A 189 -20.79 23.67 -3.10
N SER A 190 -21.14 24.09 -1.89
CA SER A 190 -21.49 25.48 -1.61
C SER A 190 -20.24 26.36 -1.60
N THR A 191 -19.10 25.76 -1.21
CA THR A 191 -17.81 26.45 -1.15
C THR A 191 -16.94 26.12 -2.37
N GLN A 192 -16.38 27.14 -3.01
CA GLN A 192 -15.41 26.97 -4.09
C GLN A 192 -13.98 27.03 -3.55
N LEU A 193 -13.07 26.29 -4.17
CA LEU A 193 -11.64 26.37 -3.89
C LEU A 193 -11.11 27.77 -4.24
N ALA A 194 -10.35 28.36 -3.32
CA ALA A 194 -9.72 29.67 -3.43
C ALA A 194 -8.45 29.61 -4.31
N LEU A 195 -8.58 29.01 -5.49
CA LEU A 195 -7.55 28.92 -6.51
C LEU A 195 -7.75 30.01 -7.57
N ASN A 196 -6.67 30.44 -8.20
CA ASN A 196 -6.69 31.61 -9.09
C ASN A 196 -7.38 31.29 -10.43
N THR A 197 -7.24 30.05 -10.91
CA THR A 197 -7.76 29.62 -12.20
C THR A 197 -8.20 28.17 -12.17
N SER A 198 -9.27 27.87 -12.90
CA SER A 198 -9.71 26.50 -13.19
C SER A 198 -9.59 26.19 -14.67
N VAL A 199 -9.05 25.01 -14.97
CA VAL A 199 -8.94 24.38 -16.27
C VAL A 199 -9.97 23.26 -16.34
N GLU A 200 -10.81 23.26 -17.37
CA GLU A 200 -11.79 22.21 -17.62
C GLU A 200 -11.40 21.42 -18.85
N LEU A 201 -11.17 20.12 -18.65
CA LEU A 201 -10.94 19.16 -19.73
C LEU A 201 -12.26 18.81 -20.39
N GLN A 202 -12.34 19.10 -21.69
CA GLN A 202 -13.56 18.90 -22.47
C GLN A 202 -13.59 17.51 -23.11
N PRO A 203 -14.79 16.90 -23.28
CA PRO A 203 -14.94 15.68 -24.05
C PRO A 203 -14.37 15.85 -25.47
N PHE A 204 -13.89 14.75 -26.05
CA PHE A 204 -13.41 14.76 -27.43
C PHE A 204 -14.55 15.08 -28.40
N ASN A 205 -14.26 15.95 -29.35
CA ASN A 205 -15.13 16.17 -30.49
C ASN A 205 -14.89 15.09 -31.56
N GLU A 206 -15.76 15.06 -32.58
CA GLU A 206 -15.69 14.07 -33.65
C GLU A 206 -14.35 14.10 -34.41
N GLU A 207 -13.81 15.31 -34.67
CA GLU A 207 -12.51 15.49 -35.33
C GLU A 207 -11.37 14.85 -34.52
N GLN A 208 -11.36 15.03 -33.20
CA GLN A 208 -10.38 14.46 -32.28
C GLN A 208 -10.48 12.94 -32.20
N ILE A 209 -11.70 12.40 -32.20
CA ILE A 209 -11.93 10.96 -32.23
C ILE A 209 -11.37 10.38 -33.53
N GLN A 210 -11.68 10.99 -34.67
CA GLN A 210 -11.21 10.52 -35.98
C GLN A 210 -9.68 10.58 -36.09
N ASP A 211 -9.06 11.69 -35.67
CA ASP A 211 -7.60 11.81 -35.65
C ASP A 211 -6.95 10.77 -34.73
N TYR A 212 -7.55 10.52 -33.56
CA TYR A 212 -7.10 9.48 -32.65
C TYR A 212 -7.15 8.07 -33.28
N LEU A 213 -8.26 7.74 -33.93
CA LEU A 213 -8.41 6.45 -34.64
C LEU A 213 -7.39 6.32 -35.78
N ARG A 214 -7.13 7.39 -36.54
CA ARG A 214 -6.10 7.41 -37.58
C ARG A 214 -4.71 7.17 -37.02
N ARG A 215 -4.33 7.89 -35.95
CA ARG A 215 -3.01 7.75 -35.29
C ARG A 215 -2.77 6.34 -34.74
N THR A 216 -3.83 5.69 -34.24
CA THR A 216 -3.75 4.32 -33.69
C THR A 216 -3.89 3.23 -34.76
N GLY A 217 -4.22 3.58 -36.00
CA GLY A 217 -4.41 2.62 -37.10
C GLY A 217 -5.76 1.89 -37.06
N ASN A 218 -6.78 2.51 -36.46
CA ASN A 218 -8.13 1.96 -36.29
C ASN A 218 -9.20 2.82 -37.00
N GLU A 219 -8.85 3.45 -38.13
CA GLU A 219 -9.74 4.34 -38.88
C GLU A 219 -11.03 3.62 -39.34
N GLN A 220 -10.98 2.30 -39.54
CA GLN A 220 -12.17 1.49 -39.84
C GLN A 220 -13.28 1.57 -38.78
N LEU A 221 -12.93 1.85 -37.51
CA LEU A 221 -13.92 1.97 -36.43
C LEU A 221 -14.75 3.25 -36.52
N TRP A 222 -14.30 4.24 -37.29
CA TRP A 222 -14.96 5.53 -37.36
C TRP A 222 -16.41 5.43 -37.85
N ASN A 223 -16.67 4.62 -38.89
CA ASN A 223 -18.04 4.43 -39.39
C ASN A 223 -18.94 3.82 -38.30
N SER A 224 -18.47 2.78 -37.62
CA SER A 224 -19.20 2.15 -36.52
C SER A 224 -19.48 3.11 -35.36
N ILE A 225 -18.53 3.98 -35.01
CA ILE A 225 -18.69 4.97 -33.95
C ILE A 225 -19.67 6.07 -34.40
N ARG A 226 -19.53 6.58 -35.62
CA ARG A 226 -20.38 7.65 -36.17
C ARG A 226 -21.84 7.22 -36.25
N ASP A 227 -22.08 5.99 -36.71
CA ASP A 227 -23.42 5.50 -37.03
C ASP A 227 -24.17 5.02 -35.77
N GLU A 228 -23.47 4.78 -34.65
CA GLU A 228 -24.04 4.36 -33.35
C GLU A 228 -23.97 5.49 -32.30
N PRO A 229 -25.09 6.18 -31.99
CA PRO A 229 -25.08 7.39 -31.16
C PRO A 229 -24.47 7.22 -29.77
N GLU A 230 -24.71 6.08 -29.12
CA GLU A 230 -24.21 5.81 -27.78
C GLU A 230 -22.75 5.41 -27.78
N LEU A 231 -22.30 4.66 -28.80
CA LEU A 231 -20.89 4.34 -28.96
C LEU A 231 -20.09 5.63 -29.22
N ARG A 232 -20.66 6.56 -29.99
CA ARG A 232 -20.13 7.92 -30.15
C ARG A 232 -20.05 8.69 -28.84
N GLU A 233 -21.09 8.66 -28.02
CA GLU A 233 -21.08 9.33 -26.71
C GLU A 233 -19.95 8.78 -25.81
N LEU A 234 -19.80 7.45 -25.75
CA LEU A 234 -18.71 6.83 -24.99
C LEU A 234 -17.33 7.22 -25.57
N ALA A 235 -17.20 7.28 -26.90
CA ALA A 235 -15.96 7.66 -27.59
C ALA A 235 -15.51 9.11 -27.30
N GLN A 236 -16.40 9.98 -26.82
CA GLN A 236 -16.01 11.34 -26.38
C GLN A 236 -15.18 11.32 -25.08
N THR A 237 -15.22 10.22 -24.33
CA THR A 237 -14.40 10.04 -23.12
C THR A 237 -13.09 9.34 -23.49
N PRO A 238 -11.91 9.95 -23.26
CA PRO A 238 -10.64 9.37 -23.68
C PRO A 238 -10.37 7.95 -23.17
N PHE A 239 -10.72 7.67 -21.90
CA PHE A 239 -10.62 6.32 -21.35
C PHE A 239 -11.46 5.31 -22.15
N LEU A 240 -12.71 5.64 -22.46
CA LEU A 240 -13.62 4.74 -23.15
C LEU A 240 -13.26 4.61 -24.64
N LEU A 241 -12.75 5.65 -25.29
CA LEU A 241 -12.20 5.56 -26.63
C LEU A 241 -11.04 4.56 -26.70
N ASN A 242 -10.13 4.57 -25.70
CA ASN A 242 -9.09 3.56 -25.58
C ASN A 242 -9.69 2.15 -25.44
N VAL A 243 -10.71 1.99 -24.59
CA VAL A 243 -11.38 0.69 -24.39
C VAL A 243 -12.03 0.20 -25.69
N ILE A 244 -12.66 1.07 -26.47
CA ILE A 244 -13.26 0.73 -27.77
C ILE A 244 -12.19 0.25 -28.74
N VAL A 245 -11.11 1.02 -28.90
CA VAL A 245 -9.98 0.66 -29.79
C VAL A 245 -9.37 -0.68 -29.39
N LEU A 246 -9.10 -0.86 -28.09
CA LEU A 246 -8.45 -2.05 -27.56
C LEU A 246 -9.35 -3.29 -27.55
N SER A 247 -10.67 -3.13 -27.58
CA SER A 247 -11.65 -4.23 -27.58
C SER A 247 -12.29 -4.50 -28.94
N SER A 248 -11.91 -3.75 -29.98
CA SER A 248 -12.48 -3.80 -31.33
C SER A 248 -12.63 -5.20 -31.93
N GLN A 249 -11.69 -6.11 -31.70
CA GLN A 249 -11.74 -7.49 -32.21
C GLN A 249 -12.82 -8.36 -31.54
N LYS A 250 -13.22 -8.02 -30.31
CA LYS A 250 -14.21 -8.76 -29.50
C LYS A 250 -15.57 -8.07 -29.42
N LEU A 251 -15.62 -6.80 -29.80
CA LEU A 251 -16.83 -6.00 -29.82
C LEU A 251 -17.68 -6.37 -31.04
N SER A 252 -18.90 -6.87 -30.81
CA SER A 252 -19.87 -7.16 -31.87
C SER A 252 -21.01 -6.14 -31.84
N LEU A 253 -21.22 -5.42 -32.94
CA LEU A 253 -22.29 -4.43 -33.07
C LEU A 253 -23.68 -5.08 -33.03
N ASN A 254 -23.82 -6.31 -33.57
CA ASN A 254 -25.10 -7.02 -33.51
C ASN A 254 -25.51 -7.28 -32.06
N LYS A 255 -24.57 -7.75 -31.22
CA LYS A 255 -24.83 -7.94 -29.78
C LYS A 255 -25.00 -6.62 -29.03
N TRP A 256 -24.26 -5.57 -29.43
CA TRP A 256 -24.39 -4.23 -28.86
C TRP A 256 -25.83 -3.70 -28.94
N GLN A 257 -26.46 -3.92 -30.10
CA GLN A 257 -27.83 -3.47 -30.38
C GLN A 257 -28.90 -4.23 -29.59
N GLU A 258 -28.62 -5.46 -29.14
CA GLU A 258 -29.55 -6.27 -28.33
C GLU A 258 -29.79 -5.68 -26.92
N PHE A 259 -28.81 -4.97 -26.37
CA PHE A 259 -28.93 -4.34 -25.05
C PHE A 259 -29.81 -3.10 -25.12
N GLN A 260 -30.64 -2.86 -24.09
CA GLN A 260 -31.60 -1.75 -24.10
C GLN A 260 -31.10 -0.54 -23.30
N SER A 261 -30.25 -0.75 -22.31
CA SER A 261 -29.75 0.33 -21.45
C SER A 261 -28.28 0.68 -21.73
N SER A 262 -27.94 1.96 -21.54
CA SER A 262 -26.56 2.43 -21.62
C SER A 262 -25.64 1.73 -20.61
N ALA A 263 -26.17 1.31 -19.45
CA ALA A 263 -25.43 0.58 -18.43
C ALA A 263 -25.07 -0.85 -18.88
N GLU A 264 -25.99 -1.56 -19.53
CA GLU A 264 -25.73 -2.88 -20.12
C GLU A 264 -24.70 -2.80 -21.25
N ARG A 265 -24.85 -1.81 -22.14
CA ARG A 265 -23.91 -1.57 -23.24
C ARG A 265 -22.50 -1.25 -22.74
N LEU A 266 -22.38 -0.40 -21.71
CA LEU A 266 -21.09 -0.14 -21.05
C LEU A 266 -20.51 -1.40 -20.41
N ASN A 267 -21.32 -2.20 -19.72
CA ASN A 267 -20.87 -3.48 -19.15
C ASN A 267 -20.43 -4.47 -20.22
N TYR A 268 -21.10 -4.52 -21.36
CA TYR A 268 -20.70 -5.34 -22.50
C TYR A 268 -19.37 -4.86 -23.09
N LEU A 269 -19.18 -3.55 -23.27
CA LEU A 269 -17.91 -2.96 -23.71
C LEU A 269 -16.75 -3.36 -22.79
N LEU A 270 -16.93 -3.20 -21.48
CA LEU A 270 -15.93 -3.57 -20.49
C LEU A 270 -15.68 -5.08 -20.47
N SER A 271 -16.71 -5.90 -20.68
CA SER A 271 -16.56 -7.36 -20.77
C SER A 271 -15.74 -7.77 -21.99
N ALA A 272 -16.01 -7.17 -23.16
CA ALA A 272 -15.26 -7.39 -24.40
C ALA A 272 -13.80 -6.95 -24.25
N TYR A 273 -13.56 -5.81 -23.59
CA TYR A 273 -12.23 -5.36 -23.23
C TYR A 273 -11.50 -6.36 -22.33
N VAL A 274 -12.15 -6.83 -21.25
CA VAL A 274 -11.55 -7.81 -20.34
C VAL A 274 -11.21 -9.10 -21.09
N GLU A 275 -12.11 -9.61 -21.93
CA GLU A 275 -11.86 -10.81 -22.73
C GLU A 275 -10.66 -10.62 -23.68
N GLN A 276 -10.62 -9.49 -24.39
CA GLN A 276 -9.54 -9.18 -25.31
C GLN A 276 -8.19 -9.04 -24.59
N MET A 277 -8.17 -8.41 -23.41
CA MET A 277 -6.94 -8.26 -22.62
C MET A 277 -6.45 -9.60 -22.06
N LEU A 278 -7.36 -10.47 -21.61
CA LEU A 278 -7.01 -11.82 -21.15
C LEU A 278 -6.41 -12.67 -22.27
N GLY A 279 -6.94 -12.54 -23.49
CA GLY A 279 -6.52 -13.29 -24.68
C GLY A 279 -5.11 -12.99 -25.20
N ARG A 280 -4.48 -11.89 -24.79
CA ARG A 280 -3.14 -11.48 -25.27
C ARG A 280 -2.04 -12.50 -24.92
N GLY A 281 -0.93 -12.51 -25.64
CA GLY A 281 0.27 -13.27 -25.25
C GLY A 281 0.83 -12.77 -23.91
N TYR A 282 1.39 -13.65 -23.08
CA TYR A 282 2.06 -13.28 -21.83
C TYR A 282 3.31 -14.14 -21.64
N GLN A 283 4.44 -13.48 -21.42
CA GLN A 283 5.73 -14.14 -21.15
C GLN A 283 5.80 -14.52 -19.67
N GLY A 284 5.17 -15.64 -19.30
CA GLY A 284 5.19 -16.15 -17.93
C GLY A 284 4.03 -17.10 -17.62
N LYS A 285 3.92 -17.50 -16.34
CA LYS A 285 2.83 -18.38 -15.88
C LYS A 285 1.50 -17.63 -15.90
N ARG A 286 0.71 -17.84 -16.95
CA ARG A 286 -0.64 -17.28 -17.09
C ARG A 286 -1.63 -17.96 -16.12
N PRO A 287 -2.30 -17.19 -15.23
CA PRO A 287 -3.45 -17.70 -14.50
C PRO A 287 -4.64 -17.99 -15.43
N SER A 288 -5.55 -18.88 -15.03
CA SER A 288 -6.79 -19.05 -15.79
C SER A 288 -7.64 -17.78 -15.79
N ASP A 289 -8.40 -17.60 -16.86
CA ASP A 289 -9.25 -16.41 -17.05
C ASP A 289 -10.32 -16.31 -15.96
N GLU A 290 -10.90 -17.45 -15.56
CA GLU A 290 -11.85 -17.54 -14.45
C GLU A 290 -11.23 -17.09 -13.12
N ASN A 291 -10.04 -17.60 -12.78
CA ASN A 291 -9.33 -17.19 -11.57
C ASN A 291 -8.96 -15.71 -11.61
N THR A 292 -8.55 -15.20 -12.78
CA THR A 292 -8.22 -13.78 -12.95
C THR A 292 -9.43 -12.89 -12.65
N ARG A 293 -10.58 -13.19 -13.25
CA ARG A 293 -11.84 -12.46 -13.00
C ARG A 293 -12.23 -12.54 -11.53
N ARG A 294 -12.15 -13.72 -10.93
CA ARG A 294 -12.47 -13.95 -9.52
C ARG A 294 -11.57 -13.17 -8.56
N TRP A 295 -10.25 -13.20 -8.79
CA TRP A 295 -9.28 -12.48 -7.94
C TRP A 295 -9.36 -10.97 -8.09
N LEU A 296 -9.56 -10.46 -9.31
CA LEU A 296 -9.76 -9.02 -9.54
C LEU A 296 -11.11 -8.55 -8.99
N GLY A 297 -12.19 -9.32 -9.15
CA GLY A 297 -13.49 -9.01 -8.60
C GLY A 297 -13.47 -8.95 -7.07
N TRP A 298 -12.82 -9.93 -6.43
CA TRP A 298 -12.63 -9.92 -4.99
C TRP A 298 -11.79 -8.73 -4.52
N LEU A 299 -10.68 -8.43 -5.21
CA LEU A 299 -9.84 -7.27 -4.88
C LEU A 299 -10.61 -5.96 -5.02
N ALA A 300 -11.36 -5.79 -6.11
CA ALA A 300 -12.18 -4.61 -6.36
C ALA A 300 -13.24 -4.40 -5.27
N LEU A 301 -13.96 -5.46 -4.89
CA LEU A 301 -14.94 -5.42 -3.79
C LEU A 301 -14.31 -4.99 -2.46
N LYS A 302 -13.12 -5.51 -2.14
CA LYS A 302 -12.42 -5.15 -0.90
C LYS A 302 -11.96 -3.69 -0.89
N LEU A 303 -11.42 -3.22 -2.00
CA LEU A 303 -11.00 -1.82 -2.17
C LEU A 303 -12.19 -0.86 -2.05
N ILE A 304 -13.32 -1.16 -2.71
CA ILE A 304 -14.55 -0.37 -2.61
C ILE A 304 -15.06 -0.35 -1.17
N LYS A 305 -15.15 -1.51 -0.50
CA LYS A 305 -15.64 -1.62 0.87
C LYS A 305 -14.77 -0.87 1.90
N GLN A 306 -13.49 -0.72 1.63
CA GLN A 306 -12.53 -0.01 2.51
C GLN A 306 -12.32 1.46 2.10
N ASN A 307 -12.96 1.91 1.02
CA ASN A 307 -12.73 3.21 0.41
C ASN A 307 -11.25 3.48 0.08
N GLU A 308 -10.55 2.45 -0.37
CA GLU A 308 -9.14 2.51 -0.77
C GLU A 308 -9.05 2.44 -2.30
N THR A 309 -8.20 3.28 -2.90
CA THR A 309 -7.96 3.29 -4.36
C THR A 309 -6.67 2.59 -4.76
N GLU A 310 -5.77 2.36 -3.80
CA GLU A 310 -4.49 1.69 -3.99
C GLU A 310 -4.37 0.46 -3.09
N PHE A 311 -3.79 -0.60 -3.62
CA PHE A 311 -3.58 -1.87 -2.96
C PHE A 311 -2.08 -2.12 -2.73
N PHE A 312 -1.70 -2.28 -1.47
CA PHE A 312 -0.35 -2.67 -1.06
C PHE A 312 -0.39 -4.04 -0.41
N ILE A 313 0.40 -4.98 -0.92
CA ILE A 313 0.36 -6.38 -0.46
C ILE A 313 0.74 -6.46 1.02
N GLU A 314 1.74 -5.72 1.46
CA GLU A 314 2.19 -5.64 2.85
C GLU A 314 1.18 -5.00 3.83
N LYS A 315 0.15 -4.31 3.32
CA LYS A 315 -0.88 -3.66 4.15
C LYS A 315 -2.16 -4.48 4.33
N ILE A 316 -2.24 -5.70 3.79
CA ILE A 316 -3.40 -6.59 3.98
C ILE A 316 -3.65 -6.79 5.49
N GLN A 317 -4.89 -6.51 5.93
CA GLN A 317 -5.29 -6.55 7.35
C GLN A 317 -6.17 -7.76 7.68
N PRO A 318 -6.15 -8.29 8.93
CA PRO A 318 -7.02 -9.39 9.35
C PRO A 318 -8.51 -9.06 9.25
N THR A 319 -8.85 -7.77 9.20
CA THR A 319 -10.22 -7.29 8.97
C THR A 319 -10.80 -7.73 7.62
N TRP A 320 -9.94 -8.12 6.67
CA TRP A 320 -10.36 -8.67 5.38
C TRP A 320 -11.02 -10.06 5.51
N LEU A 321 -10.77 -10.77 6.63
CA LEU A 321 -11.46 -12.01 6.98
C LEU A 321 -12.86 -11.69 7.49
N GLU A 322 -13.89 -12.09 6.73
CA GLU A 322 -15.29 -11.78 7.05
C GLU A 322 -15.90 -12.81 7.99
N ASN A 323 -15.51 -14.08 7.84
CA ASN A 323 -16.12 -15.17 8.59
C ASN A 323 -15.48 -15.30 9.97
N LYS A 324 -16.32 -15.48 11.01
CA LYS A 324 -15.86 -15.74 12.39
C LYS A 324 -14.93 -16.96 12.45
N GLY A 325 -15.23 -18.02 11.68
CA GLY A 325 -14.39 -19.21 11.54
C GLY A 325 -13.02 -18.93 10.93
N GLN A 326 -12.93 -18.06 9.90
CA GLN A 326 -11.65 -17.65 9.32
C GLN A 326 -10.81 -16.85 10.32
N ARG A 327 -11.43 -15.92 11.06
CA ARG A 327 -10.74 -15.16 12.12
C ARG A 327 -10.24 -16.06 13.23
N LEU A 328 -11.04 -17.04 13.64
CA LEU A 328 -10.62 -18.05 14.62
C LEU A 328 -9.47 -18.90 14.09
N SER A 329 -9.57 -19.40 12.85
CA SER A 329 -8.51 -20.18 12.20
C SER A 329 -7.22 -19.38 12.07
N TYR A 330 -7.30 -18.09 11.73
CA TYR A 330 -6.15 -17.17 11.73
C TYR A 330 -5.53 -17.05 13.12
N LYS A 331 -6.33 -16.78 14.17
CA LYS A 331 -5.85 -16.67 15.56
C LYS A 331 -5.19 -17.96 16.06
N LEU A 332 -5.81 -19.11 15.77
CA LEU A 332 -5.29 -20.43 16.15
C LEU A 332 -4.01 -20.76 15.39
N SER A 333 -3.97 -20.54 14.08
CA SER A 333 -2.77 -20.82 13.25
C SER A 333 -1.61 -19.94 13.67
N TYR A 334 -1.85 -18.64 13.90
CA TYR A 334 -0.83 -17.71 14.39
C TYR A 334 -0.35 -18.10 15.79
N GLY A 335 -1.27 -18.40 16.72
CA GLY A 335 -0.94 -18.86 18.06
C GLY A 335 -0.16 -20.17 18.08
N LEU A 336 -0.49 -21.09 17.17
CA LEU A 336 0.23 -22.36 17.00
C LEU A 336 1.63 -22.14 16.45
N ILE A 337 1.83 -21.27 15.45
CA ILE A 337 3.16 -20.93 14.93
C ILE A 337 4.03 -20.35 16.05
N VAL A 338 3.50 -19.36 16.78
CA VAL A 338 4.22 -18.74 17.91
C VAL A 338 4.49 -19.78 19.01
N GLY A 339 3.52 -20.65 19.30
CA GLY A 339 3.63 -21.70 20.30
C GLY A 339 4.61 -22.80 19.93
N LEU A 340 4.73 -23.15 18.64
CA LEU A 340 5.75 -24.07 18.15
C LEU A 340 7.14 -23.43 18.18
N ILE A 341 7.28 -22.14 17.86
CA ILE A 341 8.57 -21.44 17.96
C ILE A 341 9.03 -21.39 19.42
N LEU A 342 8.14 -20.99 20.34
CA LEU A 342 8.41 -21.01 21.78
C LEU A 342 8.65 -22.44 22.28
N GLY A 343 7.85 -23.39 21.82
CA GLY A 343 7.92 -24.80 22.21
C GLY A 343 9.20 -25.47 21.77
N LEU A 344 9.67 -25.22 20.54
CA LEU A 344 10.98 -25.66 20.06
C LEU A 344 12.12 -25.08 20.91
N PHE A 345 12.04 -23.81 21.27
CA PHE A 345 13.02 -23.19 22.16
C PHE A 345 13.06 -23.87 23.55
N PHE A 346 11.90 -24.06 24.19
CA PHE A 346 11.81 -24.72 25.49
C PHE A 346 12.10 -26.22 25.41
N LEU A 347 11.84 -26.87 24.26
CA LEU A 347 12.16 -28.27 24.00
C LEU A 347 13.66 -28.51 23.99
N LEU A 348 14.40 -27.61 23.34
CA LEU A 348 15.86 -27.65 23.29
C LEU A 348 16.49 -27.33 24.65
N SER A 349 15.76 -26.62 25.53
CA SER A 349 16.28 -26.17 26.82
C SER A 349 15.90 -27.07 28.01
N TYR A 350 14.72 -27.70 27.98
CA TYR A 350 14.11 -28.42 29.11
C TYR A 350 13.53 -29.80 28.75
N GLY A 351 13.75 -30.26 27.51
CA GLY A 351 13.27 -31.55 27.01
C GLY A 351 11.89 -31.51 26.33
N LEU A 352 11.63 -32.52 25.49
CA LEU A 352 10.53 -32.56 24.52
C LEU A 352 9.13 -32.35 25.12
N ILE A 353 8.82 -33.08 26.18
CA ILE A 353 7.49 -33.07 26.80
C ILE A 353 7.21 -31.71 27.47
N ARG A 354 8.13 -31.22 28.30
CA ARG A 354 7.98 -29.95 29.02
C ARG A 354 7.98 -28.76 28.07
N GLY A 355 8.85 -28.79 27.05
CA GLY A 355 8.94 -27.76 26.04
C GLY A 355 7.66 -27.59 25.22
N LEU A 356 7.07 -28.69 24.75
CA LEU A 356 5.81 -28.65 24.01
C LEU A 356 4.64 -28.18 24.86
N ILE A 357 4.55 -28.61 26.13
CA ILE A 357 3.47 -28.17 27.02
C ILE A 357 3.55 -26.65 27.26
N ILE A 358 4.73 -26.13 27.63
CA ILE A 358 4.93 -24.70 27.92
C ILE A 358 4.74 -23.87 26.64
N GLY A 359 5.32 -24.32 25.52
CA GLY A 359 5.23 -23.63 24.23
C GLY A 359 3.83 -23.55 23.67
N LEU A 360 3.10 -24.67 23.61
CA LEU A 360 1.75 -24.72 23.05
C LEU A 360 0.74 -24.01 23.94
N SER A 361 0.82 -24.17 25.27
CA SER A 361 -0.07 -23.46 26.19
C SER A 361 0.16 -21.94 26.14
N GLY A 362 1.42 -21.50 26.20
CA GLY A 362 1.78 -20.08 26.07
C GLY A 362 1.41 -19.50 24.70
N GLY A 363 1.69 -20.22 23.62
CA GLY A 363 1.36 -19.81 22.26
C GLY A 363 -0.14 -19.70 21.99
N LEU A 364 -0.95 -20.62 22.52
CA LEU A 364 -2.42 -20.54 22.45
C LEU A 364 -2.97 -19.37 23.26
N ILE A 365 -2.44 -19.13 24.47
CA ILE A 365 -2.80 -17.96 25.27
C ILE A 365 -2.47 -16.69 24.48
N ILE A 366 -1.26 -16.56 23.94
CA ILE A 366 -0.84 -15.40 23.13
C ILE A 366 -1.68 -15.25 21.86
N GLY A 367 -2.02 -16.34 21.17
CA GLY A 367 -2.84 -16.32 19.95
C GLY A 367 -4.27 -15.86 20.22
N LEU A 368 -4.88 -16.33 21.31
CA LEU A 368 -6.24 -16.00 21.70
C LEU A 368 -6.34 -14.60 22.35
N SER A 369 -5.41 -14.26 23.24
CA SER A 369 -5.36 -12.96 23.96
C SER A 369 -4.74 -11.83 23.12
N GLY A 370 -3.64 -12.08 22.41
CA GLY A 370 -3.02 -11.13 21.49
C GLY A 370 -3.93 -10.79 20.29
N GLY A 371 -4.77 -11.74 19.88
CA GLY A 371 -5.84 -11.51 18.90
C GLY A 371 -6.99 -10.63 19.39
N LEU A 372 -7.03 -10.28 20.67
CA LEU A 372 -7.96 -9.30 21.28
C LEU A 372 -7.30 -7.94 21.56
N ILE A 373 -6.00 -7.93 21.92
CA ILE A 373 -5.27 -6.69 22.29
C ILE A 373 -4.63 -5.99 21.07
N ARG A 374 -4.33 -6.74 19.99
CA ARG A 374 -3.60 -6.26 18.81
C ARG A 374 -4.27 -6.72 17.51
N GLY A 375 -5.57 -6.47 17.38
CA GLY A 375 -6.42 -6.98 16.28
C GLY A 375 -6.08 -6.49 14.87
N ASN A 376 -5.21 -5.49 14.73
CA ASN A 376 -4.69 -5.04 13.44
C ASN A 376 -3.29 -5.61 13.21
N VAL A 377 -2.99 -6.03 11.97
CA VAL A 377 -1.59 -6.21 11.54
C VAL A 377 -1.04 -4.81 11.42
N VAL A 378 -0.59 -4.29 12.55
CA VAL A 378 0.15 -3.05 12.58
C VAL A 378 1.51 -3.40 11.98
N THR A 379 1.64 -3.24 10.65
CA THR A 379 2.94 -2.96 10.05
C THR A 379 3.47 -1.79 10.85
N PHE A 380 4.53 -2.01 11.62
CA PHE A 380 4.96 -1.11 12.68
C PHE A 380 4.89 0.36 12.22
N LYS A 381 3.94 1.14 12.76
CA LYS A 381 4.21 2.56 13.00
C LYS A 381 5.33 2.53 14.03
N LYS A 382 6.55 2.85 13.56
CA LYS A 382 7.78 2.90 14.36
C LYS A 382 7.44 3.33 15.79
N LEU A 383 7.75 2.50 16.77
CA LEU A 383 7.99 3.04 18.10
C LEU A 383 9.15 4.01 17.88
N HIS A 384 8.91 5.31 17.99
CA HIS A 384 10.00 6.27 18.11
C HIS A 384 10.78 5.85 19.36
N PHE A 385 11.88 5.14 19.14
CA PHE A 385 12.90 4.91 20.14
C PHE A 385 13.71 6.20 20.18
N SER A 386 13.75 6.76 21.38
CA SER A 386 14.54 7.93 21.73
C SER A 386 15.41 7.46 22.87
N LEU A 387 16.67 7.87 22.88
CA LEU A 387 17.61 7.66 23.98
C LEU A 387 17.01 7.94 25.39
N LYS A 388 15.98 8.81 25.51
CA LYS A 388 15.25 9.03 26.78
C LYS A 388 14.45 7.80 27.28
N LYS A 389 14.02 6.91 26.39
CA LYS A 389 13.38 5.61 26.72
C LYS A 389 14.39 4.50 27.06
N ASN A 390 15.69 4.73 26.91
CA ASN A 390 16.70 3.72 27.24
C ASN A 390 16.70 3.39 28.76
N LYS A 391 16.46 4.40 29.61
CA LYS A 391 16.20 4.19 31.05
C LYS A 391 14.97 3.32 31.33
N TYR A 392 13.93 3.43 30.51
CA TYR A 392 12.69 2.66 30.65
C TYR A 392 12.91 1.17 30.33
N TRP A 393 13.64 0.85 29.27
CA TRP A 393 13.91 -0.56 28.91
C TRP A 393 14.90 -1.22 29.85
N LEU A 394 15.93 -0.49 30.30
CA LEU A 394 16.83 -0.98 31.32
C LEU A 394 16.07 -1.25 32.63
N SER A 395 15.17 -0.34 33.04
CA SER A 395 14.38 -0.52 34.26
C SER A 395 13.36 -1.66 34.15
N HIS A 396 12.66 -1.79 33.03
CA HIS A 396 11.69 -2.87 32.82
C HIS A 396 12.37 -4.23 32.61
N GLY A 397 13.53 -4.26 31.93
CA GLY A 397 14.36 -5.45 31.79
C GLY A 397 14.88 -5.94 33.14
N LEU A 398 15.33 -5.01 34.00
CA LEU A 398 15.70 -5.32 35.38
C LEU A 398 14.51 -5.82 36.21
N ILE A 399 13.33 -5.18 36.10
CA ILE A 399 12.11 -5.60 36.81
C ILE A 399 11.67 -7.01 36.36
N ILE A 400 11.61 -7.27 35.05
CA ILE A 400 11.24 -8.59 34.50
C ILE A 400 12.29 -9.63 34.90
N GLY A 401 13.58 -9.29 34.84
CA GLY A 401 14.68 -10.14 35.27
C GLY A 401 14.57 -10.52 36.75
N LEU A 402 14.34 -9.53 37.63
CA LEU A 402 14.16 -9.73 39.07
C LEU A 402 12.91 -10.57 39.38
N ILE A 403 11.77 -10.29 38.74
CA ILE A 403 10.53 -11.07 38.91
C ILE A 403 10.73 -12.52 38.46
N SER A 404 11.34 -12.74 37.28
CA SER A 404 11.59 -14.08 36.76
C SER A 404 12.55 -14.89 37.64
N GLY A 405 13.60 -14.26 38.18
CA GLY A 405 14.52 -14.89 39.12
C GLY A 405 13.90 -15.15 40.49
N LEU A 406 13.00 -14.26 40.96
CA LEU A 406 12.22 -14.46 42.18
C LEU A 406 11.34 -15.72 42.06
N ILE A 407 10.63 -15.87 40.94
CA ILE A 407 9.75 -17.01 40.64
C ILE A 407 10.56 -18.30 40.48
N SER A 408 11.67 -18.28 39.73
CA SER A 408 12.45 -19.49 39.46
C SER A 408 13.09 -20.05 40.72
N GLY A 409 13.54 -19.18 41.63
CA GLY A 409 14.26 -19.64 42.80
C GLY A 409 13.39 -20.03 44.00
N LEU A 410 12.13 -19.59 44.06
CA LEU A 410 11.10 -20.20 44.92
C LEU A 410 10.97 -21.72 44.68
N PHE A 411 11.28 -22.19 43.47
CA PHE A 411 11.27 -23.60 43.09
C PHE A 411 12.46 -24.41 43.64
N PHE A 412 13.58 -23.76 43.99
CA PHE A 412 14.83 -24.39 44.44
C PHE A 412 15.11 -24.20 45.95
N LEU A 413 14.28 -23.43 46.66
CA LEU A 413 14.38 -23.25 48.12
C LEU A 413 14.50 -24.56 48.95
N PRO A 414 13.89 -25.70 48.57
CA PRO A 414 13.95 -26.91 49.40
C PRO A 414 15.33 -27.61 49.47
N SER A 415 16.29 -27.30 48.61
CA SER A 415 17.49 -28.14 48.43
C SER A 415 18.74 -27.73 49.23
N TYR A 416 18.80 -26.52 49.80
CA TYR A 416 20.05 -25.97 50.37
C TYR A 416 19.92 -25.39 51.79
N GLY A 417 18.76 -25.57 52.45
CA GLY A 417 18.45 -24.95 53.73
C GLY A 417 18.13 -23.46 53.62
N LEU A 418 17.31 -22.93 54.54
CA LEU A 418 16.69 -21.60 54.42
C LEU A 418 17.70 -20.45 54.26
N VAL A 419 18.77 -20.42 55.05
CA VAL A 419 19.71 -19.28 55.09
C VAL A 419 20.70 -19.31 53.92
N ILE A 420 21.35 -20.46 53.70
CA ILE A 420 22.32 -20.63 52.60
C ILE A 420 21.60 -20.60 51.25
N GLY A 421 20.41 -21.21 51.17
CA GLY A 421 19.53 -21.16 50.01
C GLY A 421 19.13 -19.73 49.63
N LEU A 422 18.75 -18.88 50.60
CA LEU A 422 18.40 -17.47 50.36
C LEU A 422 19.58 -16.64 49.84
N ILE A 423 20.78 -16.83 50.39
CA ILE A 423 21.97 -16.06 49.99
C ILE A 423 22.39 -16.44 48.56
N VAL A 424 22.52 -17.74 48.28
CA VAL A 424 22.86 -18.24 46.94
C VAL A 424 21.78 -17.83 45.93
N TRP A 425 20.52 -17.84 46.34
CA TRP A 425 19.40 -17.41 45.51
C TRP A 425 19.44 -15.91 45.19
N LEU A 426 19.58 -15.02 46.16
CA LEU A 426 19.65 -13.58 45.94
C LEU A 426 20.80 -13.21 44.99
N ILE A 427 21.96 -13.82 45.17
CA ILE A 427 23.12 -13.62 44.30
C ILE A 427 22.81 -14.08 42.87
N ARG A 428 22.20 -15.25 42.70
CA ARG A 428 21.82 -15.77 41.37
C ARG A 428 20.78 -14.89 40.69
N VAL A 429 19.75 -14.45 41.40
CA VAL A 429 18.69 -13.57 40.86
C VAL A 429 19.27 -12.22 40.45
N LEU A 430 20.16 -11.63 41.25
CA LEU A 430 20.81 -10.37 40.93
C LEU A 430 21.71 -10.49 39.70
N VAL A 431 22.53 -11.54 39.62
CA VAL A 431 23.44 -11.77 38.48
C VAL A 431 22.66 -12.03 37.19
N ILE A 432 21.65 -12.90 37.23
CA ILE A 432 20.78 -13.17 36.06
C ILE A 432 20.02 -11.91 35.65
N GLY A 433 19.48 -11.15 36.62
CA GLY A 433 18.75 -9.90 36.37
C GLY A 433 19.62 -8.81 35.74
N LEU A 434 20.86 -8.63 36.22
CA LEU A 434 21.83 -7.67 35.67
C LEU A 434 22.25 -8.04 34.25
N ILE A 435 22.55 -9.32 34.01
CA ILE A 435 22.93 -9.79 32.66
C ILE A 435 21.74 -9.60 31.71
N MET A 436 20.54 -10.05 32.09
CA MET A 436 19.34 -9.88 31.27
C MET A 436 19.00 -8.40 31.02
N GLY A 437 19.15 -7.54 32.03
CA GLY A 437 18.97 -6.09 31.89
C GLY A 437 19.97 -5.46 30.92
N LEU A 438 21.24 -5.91 30.96
CA LEU A 438 22.29 -5.45 30.06
C LEU A 438 22.09 -5.96 28.62
N VAL A 439 21.70 -7.22 28.45
CA VAL A 439 21.33 -7.80 27.16
C VAL A 439 20.16 -7.03 26.55
N VAL A 440 19.07 -6.81 27.31
CA VAL A 440 17.90 -6.04 26.84
C VAL A 440 18.27 -4.57 26.55
N GLY A 441 19.12 -3.95 27.37
CA GLY A 441 19.58 -2.57 27.19
C GLY A 441 20.43 -2.40 25.92
N LEU A 442 21.45 -3.24 25.73
CA LEU A 442 22.27 -3.25 24.52
C LEU A 442 21.43 -3.55 23.28
N MET A 443 20.46 -4.46 23.38
CA MET A 443 19.52 -4.73 22.29
C MET A 443 18.64 -3.54 21.95
N GLY A 444 18.17 -2.78 22.95
CA GLY A 444 17.40 -1.55 22.72
C GLY A 444 18.18 -0.54 21.88
N VAL A 445 19.48 -0.38 22.19
CA VAL A 445 20.39 0.48 21.43
C VAL A 445 20.64 -0.08 20.02
N LEU A 446 20.87 -1.38 19.89
CA LEU A 446 21.15 -2.04 18.61
C LEU A 446 19.96 -1.94 17.64
N VAL A 447 18.73 -2.10 18.15
CA VAL A 447 17.50 -1.91 17.37
C VAL A 447 17.34 -0.44 16.95
N GLU A 448 17.70 0.52 17.80
CA GLU A 448 17.66 1.96 17.48
C GLU A 448 18.71 2.32 16.40
N VAL A 449 19.89 1.71 16.44
CA VAL A 449 20.97 1.90 15.45
C VAL A 449 20.65 1.22 14.11
N LEU A 450 20.08 0.02 14.14
CA LEU A 450 19.63 -0.71 12.95
C LEU A 450 18.30 -0.19 12.41
N ASP A 451 17.56 0.62 13.16
CA ASP A 451 16.43 1.40 12.67
C ASP A 451 16.95 2.58 11.83
N SER A 452 17.68 2.25 10.76
CA SER A 452 18.02 3.22 9.73
C SER A 452 16.73 3.91 9.27
N PRO A 453 16.74 5.25 9.04
CA PRO A 453 15.67 5.86 8.28
C PRO A 453 15.58 5.09 6.96
N PRO A 454 14.41 4.59 6.53
CA PRO A 454 14.34 3.87 5.28
C PRO A 454 14.74 4.83 4.17
N THR A 455 15.96 4.65 3.70
CA THR A 455 16.32 5.05 2.36
C THR A 455 15.48 4.18 1.44
N GLU A 456 14.79 4.86 0.55
CA GLU A 456 13.99 4.32 -0.54
C GLU A 456 12.54 3.98 -0.20
N THR A 457 11.68 4.76 -0.84
CA THR A 457 10.35 4.40 -1.33
C THR A 457 10.18 2.89 -1.49
N THR A 458 9.01 2.32 -1.13
CA THR A 458 8.77 0.90 -1.46
C THR A 458 8.70 0.78 -2.98
N ASN A 459 9.83 0.58 -3.63
CA ASN A 459 9.87 0.48 -5.08
C ASN A 459 9.33 -0.87 -5.53
N PHE A 460 9.36 -1.89 -4.66
CA PHE A 460 8.99 -3.26 -4.98
C PHE A 460 7.92 -3.82 -4.03
N PRO A 461 7.01 -4.66 -4.54
CA PRO A 461 6.02 -5.34 -3.72
C PRO A 461 6.69 -6.22 -2.65
N ASN A 462 6.14 -6.24 -1.43
CA ASN A 462 6.67 -7.00 -0.29
C ASN A 462 8.02 -6.54 0.29
N GLN A 463 8.54 -5.37 -0.11
CA GLN A 463 9.85 -4.89 0.37
C GLN A 463 9.93 -4.82 1.90
N GLY A 464 8.88 -4.36 2.58
CA GLY A 464 8.85 -4.31 4.05
C GLY A 464 8.96 -5.69 4.72
N ILE A 465 8.39 -6.73 4.12
CA ILE A 465 8.50 -8.11 4.62
C ILE A 465 9.92 -8.63 4.41
N ARG A 466 10.50 -8.42 3.22
CA ARG A 466 11.89 -8.80 2.92
C ARG A 466 12.87 -8.11 3.87
N GLN A 467 12.67 -6.81 4.12
CA GLN A 467 13.50 -6.05 5.04
C GLN A 467 13.36 -6.56 6.48
N SER A 468 12.15 -6.94 6.91
CA SER A 468 11.94 -7.53 8.24
C SER A 468 12.71 -8.84 8.40
N ILE A 469 12.75 -9.70 7.37
CA ILE A 469 13.54 -10.94 7.39
C ILE A 469 15.03 -10.63 7.51
N ILE A 470 15.55 -9.69 6.70
CA ILE A 470 16.95 -9.26 6.74
C ILE A 470 17.31 -8.71 8.13
N ASN A 471 16.43 -7.88 8.71
CA ASN A 471 16.63 -7.31 10.04
C ASN A 471 16.67 -8.39 11.11
N VAL A 472 15.78 -9.40 11.06
CA VAL A 472 15.82 -10.55 11.98
C VAL A 472 17.14 -11.32 11.83
N SER A 473 17.63 -11.54 10.62
CA SER A 473 18.92 -12.21 10.39
C SER A 473 20.10 -11.43 10.97
N ILE A 474 20.19 -10.12 10.68
CA ILE A 474 21.24 -9.25 11.19
C ILE A 474 21.20 -9.19 12.73
N LEU A 475 20.01 -8.99 13.31
CA LEU A 475 19.84 -8.98 14.76
C LEU A 475 20.20 -10.31 15.39
N THR A 476 19.84 -11.44 14.78
CA THR A 476 20.21 -12.76 15.30
C THR A 476 21.73 -12.86 15.41
N ILE A 477 22.47 -12.53 14.34
CA ILE A 477 23.95 -12.57 14.32
C ILE A 477 24.56 -11.68 15.41
N LEU A 478 24.00 -10.49 15.62
CA LEU A 478 24.49 -9.54 16.61
C LEU A 478 24.13 -9.94 18.06
N ILE A 479 23.03 -10.68 18.26
CA ILE A 479 22.57 -11.13 19.58
C ILE A 479 23.33 -12.38 20.05
N VAL A 480 23.74 -13.28 19.15
CA VAL A 480 24.49 -14.50 19.53
C VAL A 480 25.69 -14.23 20.45
N PRO A 481 26.65 -13.33 20.11
CA PRO A 481 27.82 -13.09 20.97
C PRO A 481 27.46 -12.45 22.31
N ILE A 482 26.33 -11.75 22.40
CA ILE A 482 25.83 -11.13 23.64
C ILE A 482 25.22 -12.20 24.56
N CYS A 483 24.52 -13.19 24.00
CA CYS A 483 23.83 -14.23 24.76
C CYS A 483 24.70 -15.45 25.08
N ALA A 484 25.73 -15.77 24.28
CA ALA A 484 26.56 -16.96 24.47
C ALA A 484 27.23 -17.04 25.85
N PRO A 485 27.84 -15.95 26.39
CA PRO A 485 28.46 -16.00 27.72
C PRO A 485 27.44 -16.27 28.83
N PHE A 486 26.21 -15.78 28.68
CA PHE A 486 25.14 -15.99 29.65
C PHE A 486 24.72 -17.46 29.71
N PHE A 487 24.47 -18.11 28.57
CA PHE A 487 24.09 -19.52 28.55
C PHE A 487 25.22 -20.43 29.02
N TYR A 488 26.47 -20.10 28.68
CA TYR A 488 27.64 -20.81 29.20
C TYR A 488 27.74 -20.72 30.74
N TYR A 489 27.61 -19.52 31.30
CA TYR A 489 27.58 -19.31 32.75
C TYR A 489 26.40 -20.03 33.42
N PHE A 490 25.22 -19.96 32.82
CA PHE A 490 24.02 -20.64 33.32
C PHE A 490 24.21 -22.17 33.38
N GLY A 491 24.89 -22.77 32.39
CA GLY A 491 25.25 -24.17 32.39
C GLY A 491 26.16 -24.57 33.55
N LEU A 492 27.25 -23.82 33.75
CA LEU A 492 28.21 -24.04 34.84
C LEU A 492 27.53 -23.98 36.22
N VAL A 493 26.66 -22.98 36.44
CA VAL A 493 26.01 -22.72 37.72
C VAL A 493 24.98 -23.80 38.11
N ASN A 494 24.31 -24.38 37.11
CA ASN A 494 23.29 -25.41 37.34
C ASN A 494 23.85 -26.83 37.26
N LYS A 495 25.16 -27.01 37.06
CA LYS A 495 25.81 -28.31 36.85
C LYS A 495 25.11 -29.13 35.76
N VAL A 496 24.63 -28.43 34.73
CA VAL A 496 24.05 -29.08 33.56
C VAL A 496 25.21 -29.34 32.61
N ASP A 497 25.48 -30.61 32.32
CA ASP A 497 26.43 -31.03 31.29
C ASP A 497 25.88 -30.64 29.91
N TYR A 498 26.02 -29.37 29.55
CA TYR A 498 25.77 -28.91 28.20
C TYR A 498 26.95 -29.34 27.33
N ASP A 499 26.73 -30.31 26.45
CA ASP A 499 27.64 -30.50 25.31
C ASP A 499 27.68 -29.20 24.48
N LEU A 500 28.82 -28.90 23.85
CA LEU A 500 29.03 -27.68 23.07
C LEU A 500 27.92 -27.46 22.03
N SER A 501 27.43 -28.57 21.44
CA SER A 501 26.29 -28.57 20.51
C SER A 501 25.03 -27.96 21.14
N THR A 502 24.67 -28.39 22.35
CA THR A 502 23.48 -27.92 23.06
C THR A 502 23.60 -26.46 23.49
N ALA A 503 24.79 -26.00 23.90
CA ALA A 503 25.04 -24.60 24.24
C ALA A 503 24.91 -23.67 23.03
N ILE A 504 25.42 -24.09 21.86
CA ILE A 504 25.30 -23.33 20.61
C ILE A 504 23.83 -23.28 20.16
N ILE A 505 23.14 -24.42 20.18
CA ILE A 505 21.74 -24.51 19.73
C ILE A 505 20.82 -23.67 20.62
N THR A 506 20.98 -23.73 21.94
CA THR A 506 20.18 -22.93 22.90
C THR A 506 20.44 -21.43 22.74
N THR A 507 21.70 -21.03 22.59
CA THR A 507 22.08 -19.62 22.35
C THR A 507 21.52 -19.11 21.03
N LEU A 508 21.68 -19.86 19.94
CA LEU A 508 21.16 -19.50 18.61
C LEU A 508 19.63 -19.42 18.61
N GLY A 509 18.96 -20.39 19.24
CA GLY A 509 17.52 -20.41 19.38
C GLY A 509 16.99 -19.22 20.17
N PHE A 510 17.64 -18.85 21.27
CA PHE A 510 17.27 -17.67 22.06
C PHE A 510 17.50 -16.37 21.29
N ALA A 511 18.64 -16.26 20.61
CA ALA A 511 18.97 -15.09 19.79
C ALA A 511 17.96 -14.91 18.64
N LEU A 512 17.59 -15.98 17.94
CA LEU A 512 16.59 -15.95 16.88
C LEU A 512 15.20 -15.57 17.42
N LEU A 513 14.83 -16.09 18.59
CA LEU A 513 13.56 -15.78 19.23
C LEU A 513 13.48 -14.28 19.60
N LEU A 514 14.51 -13.76 20.24
CA LEU A 514 14.61 -12.33 20.57
C LEU A 514 14.65 -11.45 19.32
N ALA A 515 15.44 -11.82 18.31
CA ALA A 515 15.49 -11.12 17.03
C ALA A 515 14.13 -11.12 16.33
N THR A 516 13.36 -12.20 16.40
CA THR A 516 12.00 -12.28 15.84
C THR A 516 11.03 -11.33 16.55
N LEU A 517 11.14 -11.23 17.88
CA LEU A 517 10.31 -10.34 18.69
C LEU A 517 10.65 -8.86 18.48
N LEU A 518 11.94 -8.54 18.35
CA LEU A 518 12.45 -7.16 18.29
C LEU A 518 12.63 -6.65 16.84
N GLY A 519 13.02 -7.51 15.91
CA GLY A 519 13.39 -7.21 14.53
C GLY A 519 12.26 -7.21 13.51
N GLY A 520 11.01 -7.32 13.95
CA GLY A 520 9.85 -7.31 13.05
C GLY A 520 9.45 -8.68 12.48
N GLY A 521 9.88 -9.78 13.09
CA GLY A 521 9.44 -11.13 12.71
C GLY A 521 7.95 -11.40 12.99
N ILE A 522 7.36 -10.74 13.99
CA ILE A 522 5.92 -10.84 14.29
C ILE A 522 5.03 -10.43 13.09
N PRO A 523 5.17 -9.22 12.51
CA PRO A 523 4.47 -8.86 11.29
C PRO A 523 4.62 -9.86 10.14
N VAL A 524 5.81 -10.45 9.96
CA VAL A 524 6.05 -11.47 8.92
C VAL A 524 5.18 -12.70 9.16
N MET A 525 5.16 -13.22 10.39
CA MET A 525 4.32 -14.37 10.77
C MET A 525 2.83 -14.07 10.60
N GLN A 526 2.38 -12.89 11.04
CA GLN A 526 1.00 -12.47 10.87
C GLN A 526 0.62 -12.36 9.39
N HIS A 527 1.47 -11.75 8.57
CA HIS A 527 1.24 -11.57 7.14
C HIS A 527 1.17 -12.90 6.40
N LEU A 528 2.11 -13.81 6.67
CA LEU A 528 2.14 -15.14 6.07
C LEU A 528 0.90 -15.95 6.47
N THR A 529 0.53 -15.94 7.75
CA THR A 529 -0.66 -16.65 8.25
C THR A 529 -1.93 -16.08 7.61
N LEU A 530 -2.03 -14.75 7.51
CA LEU A 530 -3.17 -14.10 6.88
C LEU A 530 -3.28 -14.46 5.40
N ARG A 531 -2.17 -14.47 4.65
CA ARG A 531 -2.17 -14.92 3.25
C ARG A 531 -2.57 -16.38 3.10
N LEU A 532 -2.07 -17.25 3.97
CA LEU A 532 -2.40 -18.68 3.95
C LEU A 532 -3.91 -18.88 4.13
N ILE A 533 -4.52 -18.20 5.12
CA ILE A 533 -5.96 -18.28 5.37
C ILE A 533 -6.77 -17.67 4.22
N LEU A 534 -6.35 -16.53 3.67
CA LEU A 534 -7.02 -15.91 2.52
C LEU A 534 -6.92 -16.78 1.26
N TRP A 535 -5.79 -17.45 1.04
CA TRP A 535 -5.61 -18.39 -0.07
C TRP A 535 -6.45 -19.67 0.11
N ARG A 536 -6.48 -20.24 1.32
CA ARG A 536 -7.15 -21.51 1.61
C ARG A 536 -8.67 -21.40 1.75
N PHE A 537 -9.13 -20.35 2.41
CA PHE A 537 -10.54 -20.19 2.82
C PHE A 537 -11.20 -18.93 2.25
N GLY A 538 -10.48 -18.10 1.51
CA GLY A 538 -11.07 -16.94 0.84
C GLY A 538 -12.10 -17.40 -0.18
N GLN A 539 -13.34 -16.93 -0.05
CA GLN A 539 -14.45 -17.25 -0.96
C GLN A 539 -14.19 -16.82 -2.43
N GLY A 540 -13.09 -16.10 -2.69
CA GLY A 540 -12.50 -15.84 -4.01
C GLY A 540 -10.97 -15.74 -3.96
N GLY A 541 -10.34 -16.61 -3.16
CA GLY A 541 -9.05 -16.42 -2.49
C GLY A 541 -7.87 -15.99 -3.36
N ILE A 542 -7.14 -14.99 -2.88
CA ILE A 542 -5.94 -14.41 -3.49
C ILE A 542 -4.94 -15.49 -3.97
N PRO A 543 -4.19 -15.23 -5.05
CA PRO A 543 -3.13 -16.14 -5.49
C PRO A 543 -1.98 -16.21 -4.48
N TRP A 544 -1.35 -17.38 -4.37
CA TRP A 544 -0.16 -17.56 -3.53
C TRP A 544 0.98 -16.61 -3.92
N ASN A 545 1.31 -16.58 -5.21
CA ASN A 545 2.22 -15.57 -5.77
C ASN A 545 1.42 -14.31 -6.16
N TYR A 546 0.99 -13.55 -5.15
CA TYR A 546 0.14 -12.38 -5.38
C TYR A 546 0.85 -11.29 -6.19
N ALA A 547 2.14 -11.03 -5.93
CA ALA A 547 2.92 -10.07 -6.69
C ALA A 547 3.01 -10.45 -8.18
N GLY A 548 3.27 -11.72 -8.48
CA GLY A 548 3.28 -12.22 -9.86
C GLY A 548 1.94 -12.07 -10.56
N PHE A 549 0.83 -12.33 -9.86
CA PHE A 549 -0.50 -12.10 -10.41
C PHE A 549 -0.81 -10.62 -10.66
N LEU A 550 -0.46 -9.73 -9.73
CA LEU A 550 -0.72 -8.30 -9.88
C LEU A 550 0.14 -7.69 -11.00
N ASN A 551 1.36 -8.18 -11.19
CA ASN A 551 2.19 -7.84 -12.35
C ASN A 551 1.53 -8.34 -13.65
N TYR A 552 1.08 -9.60 -13.69
CA TYR A 552 0.30 -10.12 -14.82
C TYR A 552 -0.92 -9.23 -15.14
N ALA A 553 -1.71 -8.85 -14.12
CA ALA A 553 -2.87 -7.98 -14.29
C ALA A 553 -2.49 -6.54 -14.71
N THR A 554 -1.28 -6.08 -14.37
CA THR A 554 -0.72 -4.82 -14.85
C THR A 554 -0.36 -4.91 -16.33
N ASP A 555 0.26 -6.01 -16.77
CA ASP A 555 0.57 -6.26 -18.18
C ASP A 555 -0.69 -6.47 -19.03
N ARG A 556 -1.77 -6.97 -18.42
CA ARG A 556 -3.12 -7.03 -19.03
C ARG A 556 -3.87 -5.70 -19.03
N LEU A 557 -3.29 -4.63 -18.50
CA LEU A 557 -3.93 -3.31 -18.44
C LEU A 557 -5.24 -3.31 -17.61
N PHE A 558 -5.31 -4.13 -16.58
CA PHE A 558 -6.36 -4.05 -15.56
C PHE A 558 -5.91 -3.20 -14.37
N LEU A 559 -4.63 -3.30 -14.04
CA LEU A 559 -3.98 -2.57 -12.97
C LEU A 559 -2.86 -1.68 -13.52
N GLN A 560 -2.46 -0.69 -12.73
CA GLN A 560 -1.27 0.14 -12.90
C GLN A 560 -0.45 0.07 -11.62
N ARG A 561 0.88 0.14 -11.74
CA ARG A 561 1.80 0.12 -10.60
C ARG A 561 2.00 1.55 -10.07
N VAL A 562 1.94 1.70 -8.75
CA VAL A 562 2.16 2.98 -8.05
C VAL A 562 3.16 2.71 -6.93
N GLY A 563 4.45 2.92 -7.22
CA GLY A 563 5.55 2.48 -6.34
C GLY A 563 5.51 0.96 -6.13
N GLY A 564 5.36 0.53 -4.89
CA GLY A 564 5.24 -0.87 -4.47
C GLY A 564 3.80 -1.38 -4.43
N GLY A 565 2.83 -0.50 -4.68
CA GLY A 565 1.40 -0.80 -4.72
C GLY A 565 0.83 -0.90 -6.13
N TYR A 566 -0.45 -1.25 -6.19
CA TYR A 566 -1.22 -1.42 -7.42
C TYR A 566 -2.54 -0.68 -7.33
N ARG A 567 -3.01 -0.11 -8.43
CA ARG A 567 -4.30 0.57 -8.53
C ARG A 567 -5.01 0.10 -9.80
N PHE A 568 -6.34 -0.01 -9.80
CA PHE A 568 -7.07 -0.23 -11.04
C PHE A 568 -6.84 0.93 -12.00
N ILE A 569 -6.68 0.67 -13.30
CA ILE A 569 -6.39 1.76 -14.24
C ILE A 569 -7.52 2.78 -14.26
N HIS A 570 -8.77 2.31 -14.12
CA HIS A 570 -9.93 3.17 -14.03
C HIS A 570 -10.98 2.62 -13.06
N ASP A 571 -11.75 3.51 -12.44
CA ASP A 571 -12.79 3.13 -11.48
C ASP A 571 -13.93 2.32 -12.14
N LEU A 572 -14.31 2.63 -13.39
CA LEU A 572 -15.28 1.82 -14.13
C LEU A 572 -14.86 0.35 -14.26
N LEU A 573 -13.58 0.07 -14.50
CA LEU A 573 -13.07 -1.31 -14.52
C LEU A 573 -13.14 -1.95 -13.13
N ARG A 574 -12.78 -1.20 -12.07
CA ARG A 574 -12.90 -1.66 -10.68
C ARG A 574 -14.35 -2.04 -10.36
N GLN A 575 -15.31 -1.15 -10.66
CA GLN A 575 -16.74 -1.39 -10.45
C GLN A 575 -17.24 -2.58 -11.28
N HIS A 576 -16.82 -2.69 -12.54
CA HIS A 576 -17.18 -3.80 -13.41
C HIS A 576 -16.71 -5.16 -12.85
N PHE A 577 -15.47 -5.26 -12.38
CA PHE A 577 -14.99 -6.47 -11.70
C PHE A 577 -15.73 -6.75 -10.39
N ALA A 578 -16.09 -5.71 -9.63
CA ALA A 578 -16.81 -5.87 -8.37
C ALA A 578 -18.26 -6.36 -8.56
N ASN A 579 -18.91 -5.94 -9.64
CA ASN A 579 -20.30 -6.28 -9.94
C ASN A 579 -20.47 -7.65 -10.62
N GLN A 580 -19.39 -8.31 -11.02
CA GLN A 580 -19.48 -9.68 -11.55
C GLN A 580 -19.76 -10.67 -10.41
N PRO A 581 -20.83 -11.49 -10.49
CA PRO A 581 -21.20 -12.40 -9.42
C PRO A 581 -20.09 -13.42 -9.14
N LEU A 582 -19.51 -13.36 -7.93
CA LEU A 582 -18.50 -14.31 -7.44
C LEU A 582 -18.98 -15.77 -7.44
N SER A 583 -20.31 -15.99 -7.39
CA SER A 583 -20.97 -17.30 -7.41
C SER A 583 -21.14 -17.89 -8.82
N ALA A 584 -21.21 -17.07 -9.87
CA ALA A 584 -21.22 -17.54 -11.25
C ALA A 584 -19.81 -17.90 -11.77
N LEU A 585 -18.78 -17.57 -11.00
CA LEU A 585 -17.35 -17.79 -11.28
C LEU A 585 -16.78 -18.97 -10.46
N GLY A 586 -17.63 -19.94 -10.12
CA GLY A 586 -17.26 -21.03 -9.20
C GLY A 586 -18.15 -22.27 -9.22
N SER A 587 -18.93 -22.51 -10.28
CA SER A 587 -19.61 -23.80 -10.48
C SER A 587 -18.78 -24.70 -11.40
N ASN A 588 -17.67 -25.23 -10.88
CA ASN A 588 -17.07 -26.52 -11.27
C ASN A 588 -15.74 -26.71 -10.52
N ASN A 589 -15.82 -27.00 -9.22
CA ASN A 589 -14.67 -27.52 -8.49
C ASN A 589 -14.92 -29.01 -8.19
N PRO A 590 -14.36 -29.96 -8.98
CA PRO A 590 -14.58 -31.39 -8.78
C PRO A 590 -13.71 -31.97 -7.66
N ARG A 591 -13.56 -31.24 -6.54
CA ARG A 591 -12.75 -31.66 -5.39
C ARG A 591 -13.48 -31.49 -4.08
N ILE A 592 -14.75 -31.93 -4.04
CA ILE A 592 -15.42 -32.38 -2.82
C ILE A 592 -16.29 -33.58 -3.21
N SER A 593 -15.65 -34.68 -3.58
CA SER A 593 -16.26 -36.00 -3.61
C SER A 593 -15.15 -37.04 -3.66
N GLN A 594 -14.52 -37.24 -2.50
CA GLN A 594 -13.95 -38.49 -1.99
C GLN A 594 -13.35 -38.24 -0.60
#